data_AF-A0A2V8Z5U0-F1
#
_entry.id   AF-A0A2V8Z5U0-F1
#
_cell.length_a   1.000
_cell.length_b   1.000
_cell.length_c   1.000
_cell.angle_alpha   90.00
_cell.angle_beta   90.00
_cell.angle_gamma   90.00
#
_symmetry.space_group_name_H-M   'P 1'
#
loop_
_entity.id
_entity.type
_entity.pdbx_description
1 polymer ?
#
loop_
_entity_poly.entity_id
_entity_poly.type
_entity_poly.pdbx_seq_one_letter_code
_entity_poly.pdbx_strand_id
1 'polypeptide(L)'
;MQAIADILEQSDWYEAQADRSLAQRWEEAVTATLLRIAQRPRIGPRCSFAADELRGTRRMPVAGFAKHLIFYQSSERKILVLRVVHGARDLESLFSE
;
A
#
# COMPACT_ATOMS: atom_id res chain seq x y z
N MET A 1 -10.19 4.62 -8.25
CA MET A 1 -8.82 4.31 -7.81
C MET A 1 -8.86 4.18 -6.29
N GLN A 2 -8.71 2.96 -5.75
CA GLN A 2 -9.05 2.65 -4.35
C GLN A 2 -7.93 3.00 -3.35
N ALA A 3 -6.67 3.09 -3.79
CA ALA A 3 -5.52 3.32 -2.89
C ALA A 3 -5.60 4.60 -2.04
N ILE A 4 -6.19 5.69 -2.55
CA ILE A 4 -6.35 6.93 -1.76
C ILE A 4 -7.33 6.70 -0.62
N ALA A 5 -8.47 6.06 -0.91
CA ALA A 5 -9.46 5.73 0.11
C ALA A 5 -8.85 4.79 1.17
N ASP A 6 -8.10 3.77 0.75
CA ASP A 6 -7.42 2.86 1.68
C ASP A 6 -6.46 3.62 2.67
N ILE A 7 -5.75 4.64 2.17
CA ILE A 7 -4.83 5.45 3.00
C ILE A 7 -5.60 6.33 3.98
N LEU A 8 -6.66 7.00 3.49
CA LEU A 8 -7.47 7.93 4.28
C LEU A 8 -8.26 7.20 5.36
N GLU A 9 -8.93 6.10 5.01
CA GLU A 9 -9.67 5.26 5.97
C GLU A 9 -8.76 4.78 7.11
N GLN A 10 -7.52 4.41 6.79
CA GLN A 10 -6.56 4.01 7.82
C GLN A 10 -6.05 5.20 8.65
N SER A 11 -5.91 6.39 8.06
CA SER A 11 -5.55 7.62 8.79
C SER A 11 -6.65 7.99 9.79
N ASP A 12 -7.90 8.04 9.32
CA ASP A 12 -9.10 8.32 10.12
C ASP A 12 -9.25 7.31 11.27
N TRP A 13 -9.00 6.02 11.01
CA TRP A 13 -9.02 4.99 12.05
C TRP A 13 -7.96 5.23 13.12
N TYR A 14 -6.73 5.63 12.74
CA TYR A 14 -5.68 5.93 13.72
C TYR A 14 -6.00 7.18 14.55
N GLU A 15 -6.55 8.21 13.93
CA GLU A 15 -6.96 9.43 14.63
C GLU A 15 -8.08 9.13 15.64
N ALA A 16 -9.06 8.30 15.25
CA ALA A 16 -10.19 7.94 16.12
C ALA A 16 -9.81 6.97 17.26
N GLN A 17 -8.90 6.03 17.02
CA GLN A 17 -8.57 4.97 17.99
C GLN A 17 -7.35 5.25 18.86
N ALA A 18 -6.47 6.17 18.44
CA ALA A 18 -5.28 6.54 19.19
C ALA A 18 -5.23 8.06 19.33
N ASP A 19 -4.49 8.71 18.43
CA ASP A 19 -4.37 10.16 18.40
C ASP A 19 -3.94 10.64 17.00
N ARG A 20 -4.05 11.95 16.80
CA ARG A 20 -3.64 12.63 15.58
C ARG A 20 -2.15 12.46 15.25
N SER A 21 -1.30 12.21 16.26
CA SER A 21 0.14 12.01 16.03
C SER A 21 0.43 10.69 15.32
N LEU A 22 -0.35 9.64 15.61
CA LEU A 22 -0.24 8.36 14.92
C LEU A 22 -0.71 8.44 13.46
N ALA A 23 -1.82 9.14 13.21
CA ALA A 23 -2.31 9.42 11.86
C ALA A 23 -1.28 10.19 11.03
N GLN A 24 -0.68 11.23 11.60
CA GLN A 24 0.40 11.98 10.95
C GLN A 24 1.61 11.10 10.60
N ARG A 25 2.08 10.26 11.55
CA ARG A 25 3.18 9.32 11.28
C ARG A 25 2.85 8.30 10.19
N TRP A 26 1.59 7.88 10.10
CA TRP A 26 1.11 7.01 9.03
C TRP A 26 1.23 7.68 7.66
N GLU A 27 0.73 8.91 7.52
CA GLU A 27 0.78 9.68 6.27
C GLU A 27 2.23 9.93 5.81
N GLU A 28 3.10 10.29 6.74
CA GLU A 28 4.54 10.47 6.48
C GLU A 28 5.20 9.17 6.02
N ALA A 29 4.88 8.05 6.69
CA ALA A 29 5.43 6.74 6.35
C ALA A 29 4.96 6.24 4.97
N VAL A 30 3.68 6.43 4.64
CA VAL A 30 3.14 6.11 3.31
C VAL A 30 3.82 6.96 2.25
N THR A 31 3.90 8.28 2.46
CA THR A 31 4.55 9.21 1.54
C THR A 31 6.01 8.83 1.29
N ALA A 32 6.78 8.58 2.34
CA ALA A 32 8.18 8.16 2.23
C ALA A 32 8.32 6.83 1.46
N THR A 33 7.40 5.88 1.69
CA THR A 33 7.39 4.59 0.98
C THR A 33 7.08 4.79 -0.51
N LEU A 34 6.11 5.63 -0.86
CA LEU A 34 5.77 5.98 -2.24
C LEU A 34 6.93 6.69 -2.96
N LEU A 35 7.61 7.62 -2.31
CA LEU A 35 8.80 8.29 -2.86
C LEU A 35 9.93 7.29 -3.14
N ARG A 36 10.15 6.31 -2.25
CA ARG A 36 11.11 5.23 -2.49
C ARG A 36 10.72 4.36 -3.69
N ILE A 37 9.44 4.04 -3.84
CA ILE A 37 8.92 3.31 -5.00
C ILE A 37 9.15 4.14 -6.28
N ALA A 38 8.88 5.44 -6.24
CA ALA A 38 9.11 6.35 -7.37
C ALA A 38 10.59 6.38 -7.81
N GLN A 39 11.52 6.44 -6.85
CA GLN A 39 12.95 6.45 -7.14
C GLN A 39 13.47 5.08 -7.61
N ARG A 40 12.92 3.97 -7.08
CA ARG A 40 13.37 2.61 -7.38
C ARG A 40 12.15 1.69 -7.60
N PRO A 41 11.52 1.72 -8.78
CA PRO A 41 10.25 1.00 -9.00
C PRO A 41 10.35 -0.51 -8.83
N ARG A 42 11.55 -1.09 -8.95
CA ARG A 42 11.79 -2.53 -8.81
C ARG A 42 12.18 -2.98 -7.39
N ILE A 43 12.18 -2.09 -6.40
CA ILE A 43 12.65 -2.39 -5.02
C ILE A 43 11.81 -3.43 -4.29
N GLY A 44 10.49 -3.48 -4.54
CA GLY A 44 9.60 -4.45 -3.91
C GLY A 44 9.63 -5.81 -4.59
N PRO A 45 9.49 -6.92 -3.85
CA PRO A 45 9.32 -8.25 -4.44
C PRO A 45 8.08 -8.31 -5.33
N ARG A 46 8.14 -9.12 -6.39
CA ARG A 46 6.97 -9.42 -7.23
C ARG A 46 6.00 -10.31 -6.45
N CYS A 47 4.71 -10.10 -6.66
CA CYS A 47 3.65 -10.96 -6.17
C CYS A 47 3.28 -11.99 -7.25
N SER A 48 2.88 -13.18 -6.83
CA SER A 48 2.33 -14.20 -7.72
C SER A 48 0.81 -14.17 -7.62
N PHE A 49 0.17 -13.49 -8.57
CA PHE A 49 -1.28 -13.48 -8.71
C PHE A 49 -1.70 -14.28 -9.95
N ALA A 50 -2.86 -14.94 -9.88
CA ALA A 50 -3.39 -15.73 -10.98
C ALA A 50 -4.01 -14.85 -12.09
N ALA A 51 -4.63 -13.73 -11.72
CA ALA A 51 -5.27 -12.81 -12.67
C ALA A 51 -4.24 -12.08 -13.54
N ASP A 52 -4.49 -12.03 -14.85
CA ASP A 52 -3.58 -11.45 -15.83
C ASP A 52 -3.37 -9.94 -15.62
N GLU A 53 -4.43 -9.21 -15.26
CA GLU A 53 -4.35 -7.77 -14.93
C GLU A 53 -3.43 -7.44 -13.74
N LEU A 54 -3.16 -8.42 -12.87
CA LEU A 54 -2.30 -8.28 -11.69
C LEU A 54 -0.86 -8.74 -11.95
N ARG A 55 -0.52 -9.20 -13.17
CA ARG A 55 0.85 -9.59 -13.51
C ARG A 55 1.83 -8.44 -13.30
N GLY A 56 2.99 -8.77 -12.73
CA GLY A 56 4.04 -7.80 -12.46
C GLY A 56 3.78 -6.89 -11.27
N THR A 57 2.68 -7.09 -10.54
CA THR A 57 2.43 -6.41 -9.27
C THR A 57 3.55 -6.67 -8.29
N ARG A 58 3.98 -5.62 -7.61
CA ARG A 58 4.96 -5.64 -6.53
C ARG A 58 4.30 -5.16 -5.26
N ARG A 59 4.90 -5.55 -4.12
CA ARG A 59 4.47 -5.07 -2.81
C ARG A 59 5.62 -4.49 -2.03
N MET A 60 5.33 -3.48 -1.23
CA MET A 60 6.25 -2.92 -0.24
C MET A 60 5.53 -2.74 1.09
N PRO A 61 6.14 -3.14 2.22
CA PRO A 61 5.61 -2.77 3.53
C PRO A 61 5.78 -1.27 3.75
N VAL A 62 4.82 -0.66 4.43
CA VAL A 62 4.95 0.71 4.92
C VAL A 62 5.90 0.71 6.12
N ALA A 63 6.98 1.50 6.06
CA ALA A 63 7.96 1.54 7.14
C ALA A 63 7.31 2.02 8.45
N GLY A 64 7.59 1.35 9.58
CA GLY A 64 6.91 1.63 10.86
C GLY A 64 5.48 1.07 10.96
N PHE A 65 4.90 0.59 9.85
CA PHE A 65 3.57 0.01 9.75
C PHE A 65 3.61 -1.27 8.92
N ALA A 66 4.47 -2.23 9.30
CA ALA A 66 4.81 -3.39 8.48
C ALA A 66 3.63 -4.32 8.14
N LYS A 67 2.52 -4.20 8.87
CA LYS A 67 1.27 -4.91 8.56
C LYS A 67 0.56 -4.32 7.33
N HIS A 68 0.89 -3.09 6.92
CA HIS A 68 0.32 -2.44 5.76
C HIS A 68 1.22 -2.63 4.53
N LEU A 69 0.62 -3.08 3.44
CA LEU A 69 1.29 -3.38 2.18
C LEU A 69 0.78 -2.44 1.08
N ILE A 70 1.69 -1.74 0.42
CA ILE A 70 1.40 -0.99 -0.80
C ILE A 70 1.59 -1.94 -1.99
N PHE A 71 0.53 -2.19 -2.74
CA PHE A 71 0.55 -2.94 -3.99
C PHE A 71 0.62 -1.98 -5.17
N TYR A 72 1.56 -2.21 -6.07
CA TYR A 72 1.78 -1.31 -7.20
C TYR A 72 2.32 -2.05 -8.43
N GLN A 73 2.10 -1.45 -9.60
CA GLN A 73 2.71 -1.85 -10.86
C GLN A 73 3.57 -0.70 -11.39
N SER A 74 4.67 -1.04 -12.07
CA SER A 74 5.56 -0.06 -12.67
C SER A 74 5.75 -0.36 -14.15
N SER A 75 5.60 0.64 -15.00
CA SER A 75 6.07 0.63 -16.39
C SER A 75 7.21 1.63 -16.57
N GLU A 76 7.73 1.76 -17.79
CA GLU A 76 8.78 2.74 -18.11
C GLU A 76 8.32 4.19 -17.92
N ARG A 77 7.01 4.45 -18.00
CA ARG A 77 6.45 5.82 -18.01
C ARG A 77 5.76 6.20 -16.71
N LYS A 78 5.28 5.23 -15.92
CA LYS A 78 4.46 5.50 -14.73
C LYS A 78 4.53 4.40 -13.70
N ILE A 79 4.15 4.78 -12.48
CA ILE A 79 3.84 3.87 -11.39
C ILE A 79 2.35 3.99 -11.10
N LEU A 80 1.68 2.84 -11.00
CA LEU A 80 0.28 2.75 -10.61
C LEU A 80 0.22 2.09 -9.24
N VAL A 81 -0.24 2.83 -8.23
CA VAL A 81 -0.56 2.29 -6.91
C VAL A 81 -1.97 1.70 -6.98
N LEU A 82 -2.09 0.40 -6.76
CA LEU A 82 -3.34 -0.33 -6.89
C LEU A 82 -4.16 -0.24 -5.61
N ARG A 83 -3.54 -0.61 -4.47
CA ARG A 83 -4.17 -0.71 -3.15
C ARG A 83 -3.13 -0.47 -2.04
N VAL A 84 -3.60 -0.02 -0.88
CA VAL A 84 -2.85 -0.04 0.39
C VAL A 84 -3.64 -0.89 1.37
N VAL A 85 -3.07 -1.97 1.89
CA VAL A 85 -3.88 -3.06 2.48
C VAL A 85 -3.31 -3.43 3.83
N HIS A 86 -4.15 -3.57 4.86
CA HIS A 86 -3.71 -4.14 6.12
C HIS A 86 -3.65 -5.67 6.00
N GLY A 87 -2.46 -6.24 5.85
CA GLY A 87 -2.21 -7.65 5.57
C GLY A 87 -2.96 -8.64 6.47
N ALA A 88 -3.09 -8.37 7.77
CA ALA A 88 -3.82 -9.29 8.66
C ALA A 88 -5.36 -9.09 8.71
N ARG A 89 -5.90 -8.03 8.09
CA ARG A 89 -7.34 -7.73 8.09
C ARG A 89 -7.97 -7.92 6.72
N ASP A 90 -7.20 -7.62 5.68
CA ASP A 90 -7.74 -7.44 4.34
C ASP A 90 -7.12 -8.39 3.31
N LEU A 91 -6.14 -9.22 3.66
CA LEU A 91 -5.66 -10.24 2.71
C LEU A 91 -6.76 -11.26 2.39
N GLU A 92 -7.56 -11.66 3.37
CA GLU A 92 -8.70 -12.57 3.12
C GLU A 92 -9.76 -11.92 2.21
N SER A 93 -10.11 -10.66 2.43
CA SER A 93 -11.13 -9.95 1.61
C SER A 93 -10.66 -9.63 0.17
N LEU A 94 -9.35 -9.64 -0.10
CA LEU A 94 -8.81 -9.50 -1.46
C LEU A 94 -8.87 -10.79 -2.29
N PHE A 95 -9.06 -11.95 -1.63
CA PHE A 95 -9.16 -13.26 -2.28
C PHE A 95 -10.56 -13.89 -2.15
N SER A 96 -11.50 -13.23 -1.47
CA SER A 96 -12.91 -13.63 -1.47
C SER A 96 -13.55 -13.20 -2.78
N GLU A 97 -14.09 -14.18 -3.51
CA GLU A 97 -14.82 -14.04 -4.79
C GLU A 97 -16.00 -13.05 -4.72
#